data_AF-A0A382VRU7-F1
#
_entry.id   AF-A0A382VRU7-F1
#
_cell.length_a   1.000
_cell.length_b   1.000
_cell.length_c   1.000
_cell.angle_alpha   90.00
_cell.angle_beta   90.00
_cell.angle_gamma   90.00
#
_symmetry.space_group_name_H-M   'P 1'
#
loop_
_entity.id
_entity.type
_entity.pdbx_description
1 polymer ?
#
loop_
_entity_poly.entity_id
_entity_poly.type
_entity_poly.pdbx_seq_one_letter_code
_entity_poly.pdbx_strand_id
1 'polypeptide(L)'
;MGETLLSTDSSANNPSNNSEDNSGVGPVYWPRVKEILDRSMERWIERWGRDPLPGIHAYYWETRDELAESVLSGVRAIEPGLEGKDTQLVRSLARTVLTFGRMPLRGPFVPREEIDEVISWIDSGMPEGPA
;
A
#
# COMPACT_ATOMS: atom_id res chain seq x y z
N MET A 1 -60.35 35.27 8.96
CA MET A 1 -59.38 34.82 9.99
C MET A 1 -59.56 33.30 10.04
N GLY A 2 -58.98 32.52 9.13
CA GLY A 2 -57.55 32.32 8.96
C GLY A 2 -57.19 31.02 9.69
N GLU A 3 -57.49 29.88 9.05
CA GLU A 3 -57.22 28.52 9.51
C GLU A 3 -55.71 28.24 9.49
N THR A 4 -55.14 27.58 10.51
CA THR A 4 -53.91 26.80 10.32
C THR A 4 -53.86 25.65 11.30
N LEU A 5 -53.97 24.45 10.74
CA LEU A 5 -53.86 23.15 11.40
C LEU A 5 -52.40 22.88 11.80
N LEU A 6 -52.26 22.34 13.01
CA LEU A 6 -51.03 21.84 13.59
C LEU A 6 -50.69 20.49 12.94
N SER A 7 -49.93 20.49 11.84
CA SER A 7 -49.37 19.26 11.26
C SER A 7 -47.92 19.11 11.72
N THR A 8 -47.71 18.21 12.67
CA THR A 8 -46.38 17.68 12.97
C THR A 8 -46.17 16.47 12.07
N ASP A 9 -45.36 16.63 11.02
CA ASP A 9 -44.73 15.50 10.35
C ASP A 9 -43.22 15.63 10.56
N SER A 10 -42.69 14.79 11.45
CA SER A 10 -41.27 14.61 11.69
C SER A 10 -40.98 13.13 11.61
N SER A 11 -40.66 12.65 10.42
CA SER A 11 -39.80 11.48 10.20
C SER A 11 -39.30 11.46 8.77
N ALA A 12 -38.40 12.39 8.47
CA ALA A 12 -37.42 12.18 7.40
C ALA A 12 -36.46 11.06 7.88
N ASN A 13 -36.87 9.81 7.69
CA ASN A 13 -35.98 8.67 7.77
C ASN A 13 -35.06 8.71 6.55
N ASN A 14 -33.96 9.46 6.67
CA ASN A 14 -32.83 9.35 5.74
C ASN A 14 -31.86 8.34 6.35
N PRO A 15 -31.84 7.07 5.92
CA PRO A 15 -30.81 6.16 6.38
C PRO A 15 -29.47 6.69 5.88
N SER A 16 -28.63 7.06 6.85
CA SER A 16 -27.21 7.33 6.65
C SER A 16 -26.56 6.09 6.07
N ASN A 17 -26.53 5.96 4.74
CA ASN A 17 -25.63 5.03 4.07
C ASN A 17 -24.31 5.76 3.82
N ASN A 18 -23.65 6.11 4.94
CA ASN A 18 -22.33 6.70 4.95
C ASN A 18 -21.31 5.56 5.04
N SER A 19 -21.16 4.82 3.94
CA SER A 19 -20.14 3.78 3.82
C SER A 19 -19.88 3.48 2.35
N GLU A 20 -19.36 4.47 1.63
CA GLU A 20 -18.71 4.30 0.33
C GLU A 20 -17.90 5.58 0.01
N ASP A 21 -17.02 5.99 0.92
CA ASP A 21 -16.08 7.07 0.64
C ASP A 21 -14.69 6.72 1.18
N ASN A 22 -14.06 5.73 0.54
CA ASN A 22 -12.60 5.71 0.37
C ASN A 22 -12.15 4.76 -0.75
N SER A 23 -12.83 4.78 -1.91
CA SER A 23 -12.54 3.89 -3.04
C SER A 23 -12.42 4.66 -4.36
N GLY A 24 -11.83 5.86 -4.31
CA GLY A 24 -11.54 6.66 -5.50
C GLY A 24 -10.34 6.16 -6.32
N VAL A 25 -9.61 5.17 -5.82
CA VAL A 25 -8.49 4.54 -6.52
C VAL A 25 -8.99 3.20 -7.03
N GLY A 26 -9.01 3.01 -8.35
CA GLY A 26 -9.33 1.73 -8.96
C GLY A 26 -8.42 0.61 -8.41
N PRO A 27 -8.72 -0.67 -8.73
CA PRO A 27 -7.92 -1.79 -8.27
C PRO A 27 -6.44 -1.59 -8.62
N VAL A 28 -5.58 -1.66 -7.60
CA VAL A 28 -4.13 -1.64 -7.77
C VAL A 28 -3.68 -3.03 -8.22
N TYR A 29 -2.80 -3.10 -9.22
CA TYR A 29 -2.31 -4.35 -9.80
C TYR A 29 -0.78 -4.44 -9.73
N TRP A 30 -0.24 -5.64 -9.97
CA TRP A 30 1.20 -5.90 -9.91
C TRP A 30 2.06 -4.89 -10.68
N PRO A 31 1.75 -4.49 -11.94
CA PRO A 31 2.57 -3.52 -12.66
C PRO A 31 2.76 -2.19 -11.93
N ARG A 32 1.73 -1.73 -11.21
CA ARG A 32 1.78 -0.48 -10.43
C ARG A 32 2.67 -0.64 -9.19
N VAL A 33 2.54 -1.75 -8.49
CA VAL A 33 3.41 -2.05 -7.33
C VAL A 33 4.86 -2.19 -7.76
N LYS A 34 5.12 -2.89 -8.87
CA LYS A 34 6.46 -3.00 -9.46
C LYS A 34 7.04 -1.63 -9.78
N GLU A 35 6.27 -0.75 -10.43
CA GLU A 35 6.70 0.62 -10.73
C GLU A 35 7.09 1.41 -9.47
N ILE A 36 6.32 1.31 -8.38
CA ILE A 36 6.63 1.98 -7.11
C ILE A 36 7.97 1.50 -6.55
N LEU A 37 8.17 0.18 -6.53
CA LEU A 37 9.39 -0.45 -6.00
C LEU A 37 10.61 -0.11 -6.87
N ASP A 38 10.48 -0.24 -8.19
CA ASP A 38 11.53 0.09 -9.16
C ASP A 38 11.92 1.57 -9.07
N ARG A 39 10.95 2.49 -9.10
CA ARG A 39 11.21 3.93 -8.95
C ARG A 39 11.84 4.28 -7.61
N SER A 40 11.56 3.52 -6.54
CA SER A 40 12.21 3.74 -5.25
C SER A 40 13.70 3.39 -5.30
N MET A 41 14.04 2.30 -6.02
CA MET A 41 15.41 1.84 -6.23
C MET A 41 16.17 2.72 -7.20
N GLU A 42 15.55 3.17 -8.29
CA GLU A 42 16.11 4.15 -9.22
C GLU A 42 16.50 5.45 -8.51
N ARG A 43 15.58 6.02 -7.72
CA ARG A 43 15.84 7.22 -6.91
C ARG A 43 16.96 6.99 -5.89
N TRP A 44 17.10 5.78 -5.37
CA TRP A 44 18.21 5.41 -4.49
C TRP A 44 19.54 5.37 -5.24
N ILE A 45 19.60 4.71 -6.41
CA ILE A 45 20.79 4.61 -7.25
C ILE A 45 21.25 6.01 -7.66
N GLU A 46 20.33 6.86 -8.10
CA GLU A 46 20.61 8.25 -8.48
C GLU A 46 21.21 9.04 -7.30
N ARG A 47 20.64 8.90 -6.10
CA ARG A 47 21.12 9.60 -4.90
C ARG A 47 22.51 9.17 -4.46
N TRP A 48 22.80 7.87 -4.54
CA TRP A 48 24.04 7.30 -4.00
C TRP A 48 25.12 7.08 -5.06
N GLY A 49 24.79 7.25 -6.34
CA GLY A 49 25.71 7.12 -7.48
C GLY A 49 26.32 5.73 -7.61
N ARG A 50 25.64 4.69 -7.12
CA ARG A 50 26.12 3.30 -7.14
C ARG A 50 24.98 2.29 -7.19
N ASP A 51 25.29 1.09 -7.63
CA ASP A 51 24.37 -0.04 -7.60
C ASP A 51 24.06 -0.52 -6.17
N PRO A 52 22.84 -1.01 -5.92
CA PRO A 52 22.49 -1.63 -4.66
C PRO A 52 23.26 -2.93 -4.47
N LEU A 53 23.76 -3.16 -3.25
CA LEU A 53 24.36 -4.45 -2.92
C LEU A 53 23.26 -5.51 -2.78
N PRO A 54 23.36 -6.65 -3.49
CA PRO A 54 22.41 -7.76 -3.35
C PRO A 54 22.25 -8.19 -1.90
N GLY A 55 21.00 -8.44 -1.47
CA GLY A 55 20.68 -8.87 -0.10
C GLY A 55 20.80 -7.80 0.99
N ILE A 56 21.24 -6.58 0.67
CA ILE A 56 21.33 -5.47 1.63
C ILE A 56 20.48 -4.28 1.17
N HIS A 57 20.62 -3.90 -0.09
CA HIS A 57 19.95 -2.73 -0.68
C HIS A 57 19.01 -3.11 -1.83
N ALA A 58 19.17 -4.29 -2.40
CA ALA A 58 18.38 -4.76 -3.53
C ALA A 58 16.95 -5.12 -3.11
N TYR A 59 16.00 -4.29 -3.51
CA TYR A 59 14.56 -4.49 -3.34
C TYR A 59 13.86 -4.39 -4.70
N TYR A 60 14.20 -5.31 -5.59
CA TYR A 60 13.60 -5.46 -6.91
C TYR A 60 13.10 -6.89 -7.07
N TRP A 61 11.97 -7.04 -7.76
CA TRP A 61 11.34 -8.32 -8.07
C TRP A 61 10.73 -8.22 -9.46
N GLU A 62 10.92 -9.25 -10.29
CA GLU A 62 10.40 -9.25 -11.65
C GLU A 62 8.92 -9.65 -11.66
N THR A 63 8.55 -10.56 -10.78
CA THR A 63 7.18 -11.08 -10.66
C THR A 63 6.60 -10.88 -9.27
N ARG A 64 5.26 -10.85 -9.19
CA ARG A 64 4.55 -10.86 -7.92
C ARG A 64 4.95 -12.07 -7.09
N ASP A 65 5.03 -13.24 -7.70
CA ASP A 65 5.30 -14.49 -6.98
C ASP A 65 6.69 -14.47 -6.34
N GLU A 66 7.70 -13.93 -7.04
CA GLU A 66 9.03 -13.68 -6.45
C GLU A 66 8.94 -12.76 -5.23
N LEU A 67 8.15 -11.68 -5.30
CA LEU A 67 7.94 -10.79 -4.15
C LEU A 67 7.24 -11.53 -3.00
N ALA A 68 6.17 -12.28 -3.28
CA ALA A 68 5.39 -13.00 -2.29
C ALA A 68 6.17 -14.12 -1.60
N GLU A 69 7.14 -14.73 -2.28
CA GLU A 69 8.04 -15.76 -1.74
C GLU A 69 9.31 -15.19 -1.10
N SER A 70 9.59 -13.90 -1.31
CA SER A 70 10.82 -13.29 -0.79
C SER A 70 10.86 -13.19 0.73
N VAL A 71 12.08 -13.18 1.26
CA VAL A 71 12.35 -13.06 2.69
C VAL A 71 13.14 -11.79 2.95
N LEU A 72 12.52 -10.85 3.67
CA LEU A 72 13.11 -9.59 4.09
C LEU A 72 13.54 -9.70 5.55
N SER A 73 14.85 -9.64 5.79
CA SER A 73 15.39 -9.68 7.17
C SER A 73 15.01 -10.95 7.95
N GLY A 74 14.92 -12.08 7.27
CA GLY A 74 14.55 -13.38 7.86
C GLY A 74 13.04 -13.61 8.04
N VAL A 75 12.20 -12.66 7.61
CA VAL A 75 10.73 -12.78 7.64
C VAL A 75 10.19 -12.71 6.22
N ARG A 76 9.19 -13.52 5.90
CA ARG A 76 8.52 -13.48 4.59
C ARG A 76 7.99 -12.07 4.30
N ALA A 77 8.24 -11.55 3.10
CA ALA A 77 7.87 -10.20 2.71
C ALA A 77 6.35 -9.96 2.83
N ILE A 78 5.57 -10.92 2.33
CA ILE A 78 4.11 -10.93 2.39
C ILE A 78 3.69 -12.25 3.02
N GLU A 79 3.20 -12.19 4.26
CA GLU A 79 2.70 -13.36 4.99
C GLU A 79 1.21 -13.57 4.67
N PRO A 80 0.80 -14.77 4.18
CA PRO A 80 -0.61 -15.05 3.93
C PRO A 80 -1.47 -14.90 5.18
N GLY A 81 -2.61 -14.20 5.05
CA GLY A 81 -3.54 -14.00 6.16
C GLY A 81 -3.22 -12.83 7.09
N LEU A 82 -2.14 -12.07 6.84
CA LEU A 82 -1.93 -10.76 7.45
C LEU A 82 -2.58 -9.65 6.62
N GLU A 83 -3.04 -8.60 7.31
CA GLU A 83 -3.38 -7.33 6.66
C GLU A 83 -2.14 -6.72 5.99
N GLY A 84 -2.32 -6.08 4.84
CA GLY A 84 -1.25 -5.50 4.01
C GLY A 84 -0.33 -4.58 4.80
N LYS A 85 -0.90 -3.74 5.66
CA LYS A 85 -0.17 -2.82 6.55
C LYS A 85 0.79 -3.51 7.52
N ASP A 86 0.50 -4.75 7.89
CA ASP A 86 1.24 -5.54 8.88
C ASP A 86 2.25 -6.49 8.24
N THR A 87 2.24 -6.61 6.91
CA THR A 87 3.25 -7.35 6.16
C THR A 87 4.65 -6.76 6.34
N GLN A 88 5.66 -7.63 6.26
CA GLN A 88 7.04 -7.23 6.42
C GLN A 88 7.49 -6.23 5.33
N LEU A 89 6.98 -6.38 4.11
CA LEU A 89 7.21 -5.45 3.00
C LEU A 89 6.79 -4.03 3.37
N VAL A 90 5.51 -3.83 3.72
CA VAL A 90 4.97 -2.51 4.03
C VAL A 90 5.64 -1.93 5.27
N ARG A 91 5.87 -2.76 6.30
CA ARG A 91 6.61 -2.33 7.49
C ARG A 91 8.00 -1.81 7.14
N SER A 92 8.70 -2.47 6.23
CA SER A 92 10.04 -2.06 5.80
C SER A 92 10.01 -0.77 4.97
N LEU A 93 8.99 -0.56 4.14
CA LEU A 93 8.79 0.68 3.37
C LEU A 93 8.36 1.86 4.25
N ALA A 94 7.57 1.61 5.29
CA ALA A 94 7.00 2.66 6.14
C ALA A 94 7.90 3.06 7.31
N ARG A 95 8.70 2.13 7.85
CA ARG A 95 9.50 2.35 9.07
C ARG A 95 10.75 1.46 9.12
N THR A 96 11.62 1.75 10.08
CA THR A 96 12.70 0.85 10.49
C THR A 96 12.10 -0.42 11.09
N VAL A 97 12.62 -1.59 10.70
CA VAL A 97 12.19 -2.89 11.20
C VAL A 97 13.38 -3.61 11.85
N LEU A 98 13.28 -3.91 13.15
CA LEU A 98 14.37 -4.47 13.94
C LEU A 98 15.64 -3.60 13.85
N THR A 99 16.79 -4.19 13.56
CA THR A 99 18.06 -3.50 13.31
C THR A 99 18.18 -3.01 11.87
N PHE A 100 17.23 -3.34 11.00
CA PHE A 100 17.23 -2.97 9.58
C PHE A 100 16.54 -1.62 9.42
N GLY A 101 17.23 -0.67 8.79
CA GLY A 101 16.69 0.66 8.51
C GLY A 101 15.47 0.61 7.58
N ARG A 102 14.70 1.71 7.56
CA ARG A 102 13.61 1.91 6.59
C ARG A 102 14.13 1.73 5.15
N MET A 103 13.35 1.05 4.32
CA MET A 103 13.63 0.82 2.91
C MET A 103 13.14 1.98 2.02
N PRO A 104 13.86 2.25 0.92
CA PRO A 104 15.24 1.81 0.67
C PRO A 104 16.20 2.43 1.70
N LEU A 105 17.30 1.73 2.02
CA LEU A 105 18.16 2.07 3.16
C LEU A 105 18.70 3.51 3.05
N ARG A 106 18.45 4.33 4.08
CA ARG A 106 18.77 5.79 4.13
C ARG A 106 18.04 6.65 3.09
N GLY A 107 17.04 6.10 2.42
CA GLY A 107 16.21 6.80 1.47
C GLY A 107 16.92 7.13 0.15
N PRO A 108 16.23 7.83 -0.76
CA PRO A 108 14.92 8.48 -0.57
C PRO A 108 13.79 7.46 -0.35
N PHE A 109 12.89 7.76 0.58
CA PHE A 109 11.83 6.82 0.98
C PHE A 109 10.61 6.91 0.07
N VAL A 110 9.90 5.79 -0.03
CA VAL A 110 8.60 5.74 -0.71
C VAL A 110 7.62 6.69 0.02
N PRO A 111 6.92 7.58 -0.70
CA PRO A 111 5.90 8.46 -0.15
C PRO A 111 4.72 7.64 0.38
N ARG A 112 3.98 8.22 1.32
CA ARG A 112 2.89 7.51 2.01
C ARG A 112 1.79 7.04 1.05
N GLU A 113 1.45 7.86 0.07
CA GLU A 113 0.42 7.55 -0.95
C GLU A 113 0.80 6.28 -1.74
N GLU A 114 2.05 6.16 -2.19
CA GLU A 114 2.54 4.97 -2.89
C GLU A 114 2.59 3.74 -1.94
N ILE A 115 2.82 3.93 -0.63
CA ILE A 115 2.73 2.84 0.35
C ILE A 115 1.28 2.38 0.54
N ASP A 116 0.33 3.30 0.58
CA ASP A 116 -1.10 2.99 0.71
C ASP A 116 -1.61 2.20 -0.51
N GLU A 117 -1.07 2.46 -1.72
CA GLU A 117 -1.32 1.64 -2.91
C GLU A 117 -0.80 0.20 -2.75
N VAL A 118 0.42 0.02 -2.20
CA VAL A 118 0.98 -1.31 -1.92
C VAL A 118 0.14 -2.06 -0.90
N ILE A 119 -0.34 -1.38 0.15
CA ILE A 119 -1.26 -1.97 1.14
C ILE A 119 -2.53 -2.46 0.46
N SER A 120 -3.19 -1.60 -0.31
CA SER A 120 -4.42 -1.92 -1.03
C SER A 120 -4.26 -3.11 -1.97
N TRP A 121 -3.12 -3.20 -2.67
CA TRP A 121 -2.79 -4.33 -3.53
C TRP A 121 -2.65 -5.65 -2.77
N ILE A 122 -1.97 -5.64 -1.61
CA ILE A 122 -1.83 -6.84 -0.77
C ILE A 122 -3.20 -7.26 -0.22
N ASP A 123 -3.96 -6.31 0.32
CA ASP A 123 -5.29 -6.56 0.89
C ASP A 123 -6.28 -7.09 -0.16
N SER A 124 -6.08 -6.73 -1.43
CA SER A 124 -6.85 -7.24 -2.57
C SER A 124 -6.41 -8.64 -3.04
N GLY A 125 -5.48 -9.29 -2.35
CA GLY A 125 -4.99 -10.63 -2.69
C GLY A 125 -3.91 -10.65 -3.77
N MET A 126 -3.16 -9.55 -3.92
CA MET A 126 -2.06 -9.41 -4.88
C MET A 126 -2.47 -9.75 -6.33
N PRO A 127 -3.45 -9.03 -6.90
CA PRO A 127 -3.88 -9.29 -8.27
C PRO A 127 -2.76 -8.91 -9.27
N GLU A 128 -2.54 -9.79 -10.25
CA GLU A 128 -1.60 -9.56 -11.37
C GLU A 128 -2.09 -8.43 -12.28
N GLY A 129 -3.41 -8.28 -12.42
CA GLY A 129 -4.05 -7.36 -13.36
C GLY A 129 -4.53 -8.05 -14.63
N PRO A 130 -5.23 -7.30 -15.50
CA PRO A 130 -5.66 -7.82 -16.79
C PRO A 130 -4.43 -8.12 -17.66
N ALA A 131 -4.38 -9.34 -18.20
CA ALA A 131 -3.37 -9.79 -19.14
C ALA A 131 -3.51 -9.13 -20.52
#